data_AF-A0A0S9PT97-F1
#
_entry.id   AF-A0A0S9PT97-F1
#
_cell.length_a   1.000
_cell.length_b   1.000
_cell.length_c   1.000
_cell.angle_alpha   90.00
_cell.angle_beta   90.00
_cell.angle_gamma   90.00
#
_symmetry.space_group_name_H-M   'P 1'
#
loop_
_entity.id
_entity.type
_entity.pdbx_description
1 polymer ?
#
loop_
_entity_poly.entity_id
_entity_poly.type
_entity_poly.pdbx_seq_one_letter_code
_entity_poly.pdbx_strand_id
1 'polypeptide(L)'
;MKGQTLVQARKAYRIGDPDGDYRIFDATGSRLFPGRWNTPASPMIYAAADYATSMLEKLVHGSGQLPPNQHYVEILLSAGLSYEMLAQPAVPGWDHPDCIASKAFGEAWHRSRRSLLLFVPSVVARVSHNILINPEHPDFSKITVGDHQPCWWDNRLFAAASASSPVL
;
A
#
# COMPACT_ATOMS: atom_id res chain seq x y z
N MET A 1 16.18 11.93 -6.65
CA MET A 1 15.33 12.77 -5.78
C MET A 1 16.02 12.98 -4.43
N LYS A 2 15.86 14.13 -3.78
CA LYS A 2 16.42 14.32 -2.43
C LYS A 2 15.39 13.90 -1.39
N GLY A 3 15.82 13.16 -0.36
CA GLY A 3 14.97 12.83 0.77
C GLY A 3 14.52 14.11 1.49
N GLN A 4 13.22 14.19 1.76
CA GLN A 4 12.59 15.22 2.56
C GLN A 4 12.29 14.68 3.96
N THR A 5 11.88 15.55 4.88
CA THR A 5 11.47 15.16 6.24
C THR A 5 10.04 15.59 6.47
N LEU A 6 9.21 14.72 7.06
CA LEU A 6 7.83 15.06 7.41
C LEU A 6 7.82 16.22 8.41
N VAL A 7 7.21 17.34 8.04
CA VAL A 7 7.04 18.52 8.91
C VAL A 7 5.98 18.33 9.99
N GLN A 8 5.01 17.44 9.71
CA GLN A 8 3.92 17.11 10.60
C GLN A 8 3.63 15.62 10.53
N ALA A 9 3.06 15.08 11.61
CA ALA A 9 2.64 13.69 11.61
C ALA A 9 1.56 13.44 10.55
N ARG A 10 1.59 12.25 9.95
CA ARG A 10 0.60 11.78 8.99
C ARG A 10 0.11 10.40 9.40
N LYS A 11 -1.11 10.08 9.01
CA LYS A 11 -1.66 8.72 9.12
C LYS A 11 -1.45 7.99 7.81
N ALA A 12 -1.26 6.69 7.90
CA ALA A 12 -1.31 5.77 6.79
C ALA A 12 -2.12 4.54 7.20
N TYR A 13 -2.67 3.84 6.20
CA TYR A 13 -3.61 2.75 6.43
C TYR A 13 -3.17 1.51 5.67
N ARG A 14 -3.27 0.35 6.32
CA ARG A 14 -3.01 -0.94 5.68
C ARG A 14 -4.06 -1.94 6.12
N ILE A 15 -4.57 -2.72 5.18
CA ILE A 15 -5.56 -3.77 5.42
C ILE A 15 -4.89 -5.14 5.31
N GLY A 16 -5.20 -6.04 6.24
CA GLY A 16 -4.76 -7.43 6.26
C GLY A 16 -5.68 -8.29 7.13
N ASP A 17 -5.33 -9.57 7.24
CA ASP A 17 -6.02 -10.51 8.12
C ASP A 17 -5.20 -10.65 9.42
N PRO A 18 -5.75 -10.34 10.60
CA PRO A 18 -5.04 -10.50 11.87
C PRO A 18 -4.79 -11.96 12.25
N ASP A 19 -5.57 -12.89 11.71
CA ASP A 19 -5.43 -14.35 11.91
C ASP A 19 -4.63 -15.01 10.77
N GLY A 20 -4.12 -14.21 9.83
CA GLY A 20 -3.27 -14.71 8.74
C GLY A 20 -1.88 -15.17 9.22
N ASP A 21 -1.17 -15.90 8.35
CA ASP A 21 0.18 -16.44 8.63
C ASP A 21 1.21 -15.37 9.05
N TYR A 22 0.98 -14.12 8.68
CA TYR A 22 1.86 -12.99 8.92
C TYR A 22 1.09 -11.81 9.50
N ARG A 23 1.76 -11.07 10.40
CA ARG A 23 1.22 -9.83 10.97
C ARG A 23 0.84 -8.86 9.85
N ILE A 24 -0.24 -8.10 10.07
CA ILE A 24 -0.69 -7.10 9.09
C ILE A 24 0.46 -6.15 8.72
N PHE A 25 1.16 -5.58 9.70
CA PHE A 25 2.32 -4.72 9.47
C PHE A 25 3.63 -5.52 9.34
N ASP A 26 3.78 -6.21 8.21
CA ASP A 26 4.98 -6.96 7.85
C ASP A 26 5.21 -7.00 6.32
N ALA A 27 6.46 -7.20 5.92
CA ALA A 27 6.88 -7.21 4.53
C ALA A 27 6.88 -8.61 3.87
N THR A 28 6.64 -9.70 4.61
CA THR A 28 6.74 -11.08 4.10
C THR A 28 5.81 -11.32 2.92
N GLY A 29 4.58 -10.79 2.96
CA GLY A 29 3.65 -10.89 1.83
C GLY A 29 4.23 -10.32 0.53
N SER A 30 4.88 -9.16 0.59
CA SER A 30 5.53 -8.56 -0.59
C SER A 30 6.79 -9.31 -1.04
N ARG A 31 7.43 -10.06 -0.14
CA ARG A 31 8.59 -10.90 -0.46
C ARG A 31 8.17 -12.11 -1.28
N LEU A 32 7.09 -12.79 -0.84
CA LEU A 32 6.57 -14.00 -1.46
C LEU A 32 5.78 -13.68 -2.74
N PHE A 33 4.99 -12.59 -2.69
CA PHE A 33 4.11 -12.14 -3.77
C PHE A 33 4.39 -10.67 -4.07
N PRO A 34 5.40 -10.36 -4.90
CA PRO A 34 5.81 -8.99 -5.16
C PRO A 34 4.72 -8.15 -5.80
N GLY A 35 4.49 -6.96 -5.23
CA GLY A 35 3.57 -5.97 -5.76
C GLY A 35 4.17 -5.14 -6.90
N ARG A 36 3.50 -4.03 -7.22
CA ARG A 36 3.88 -3.13 -8.33
C ARG A 36 5.29 -2.55 -8.18
N TRP A 37 5.72 -2.26 -6.96
CA TRP A 37 6.92 -1.48 -6.71
C TRP A 37 8.09 -2.30 -6.16
N ASN A 38 7.97 -3.62 -6.03
CA ASN A 38 9.02 -4.43 -5.44
C ASN A 38 9.29 -5.75 -6.16
N THR A 39 10.44 -6.30 -5.88
CA THR A 39 10.84 -7.67 -6.22
C THR A 39 10.97 -8.50 -4.94
N PRO A 40 11.13 -9.83 -5.04
CA PRO A 40 11.40 -10.66 -3.85
C PRO A 40 12.68 -10.24 -3.10
N ALA A 41 13.61 -9.57 -3.78
CA ALA A 41 14.88 -9.08 -3.22
C ALA A 41 14.76 -7.70 -2.56
N SER A 42 13.58 -7.08 -2.59
CA SER A 42 13.33 -5.74 -2.04
C SER A 42 11.99 -5.66 -1.32
N PRO A 43 11.71 -6.52 -0.33
CA PRO A 43 10.40 -6.57 0.32
C PRO A 43 10.05 -5.25 1.03
N MET A 44 8.81 -4.79 0.85
CA MET A 44 8.31 -3.51 1.34
C MET A 44 6.97 -3.67 2.04
N ILE A 45 6.71 -2.81 3.02
CA ILE A 45 5.36 -2.69 3.58
C ILE A 45 4.61 -1.64 2.77
N TYR A 46 3.53 -2.09 2.12
CA TYR A 46 2.59 -1.24 1.39
C TYR A 46 1.50 -0.74 2.33
N ALA A 47 1.29 0.57 2.34
CA ALA A 47 0.17 1.25 2.98
C ALA A 47 -0.44 2.27 1.99
N ALA A 48 -1.55 2.89 2.35
CA ALA A 48 -2.15 4.00 1.63
C ALA A 48 -2.17 5.26 2.50
N ALA A 49 -2.13 6.44 1.86
CA ALA A 49 -2.21 7.72 2.56
C ALA A 49 -3.58 7.99 3.20
N ASP A 50 -4.62 7.28 2.75
CA ASP A 50 -5.96 7.36 3.29
C ASP A 50 -6.63 5.98 3.30
N TYR A 51 -7.62 5.83 4.18
CA TYR A 51 -8.32 4.57 4.41
C TYR A 51 -9.09 4.09 3.16
N ALA A 52 -9.75 5.00 2.44
CA ALA A 52 -10.55 4.67 1.26
C ALA A 52 -9.68 4.09 0.13
N THR A 53 -8.49 4.64 -0.09
CA THR A 53 -7.50 4.10 -1.03
C THR A 53 -7.05 2.71 -0.60
N SER A 54 -6.79 2.48 0.69
CA SER A 54 -6.45 1.13 1.18
C SER A 54 -7.57 0.11 0.91
N MET A 55 -8.83 0.51 1.09
CA MET A 55 -9.98 -0.32 0.76
C MET A 55 -10.08 -0.61 -0.75
N LEU A 56 -9.93 0.41 -1.60
CA LEU A 56 -9.99 0.25 -3.06
C LEU A 56 -8.87 -0.66 -3.58
N GLU A 57 -7.65 -0.51 -3.07
CA GLU A 57 -6.53 -1.41 -3.40
C GLU A 57 -6.87 -2.85 -3.01
N LYS A 58 -7.46 -3.08 -1.84
CA LYS A 58 -7.85 -4.44 -1.40
C LYS A 58 -8.93 -5.05 -2.30
N LEU A 59 -9.93 -4.26 -2.71
CA LEU A 59 -10.99 -4.72 -3.63
C LEU A 59 -10.42 -5.15 -4.99
N VAL A 60 -9.54 -4.33 -5.57
CA VAL A 60 -8.93 -4.62 -6.87
C VAL A 60 -8.03 -5.86 -6.79
N HIS A 61 -7.22 -6.00 -5.75
CA HIS A 61 -6.36 -7.17 -5.58
C HIS A 61 -7.13 -8.47 -5.31
N GLY A 62 -8.32 -8.37 -4.69
CA GLY A 62 -9.22 -9.51 -4.49
C GLY A 62 -10.03 -9.88 -5.74
N SER A 63 -9.86 -9.17 -6.87
CA SER A 63 -10.73 -9.32 -8.05
C SER A 63 -12.23 -9.23 -7.69
N GLY A 64 -12.58 -8.38 -6.71
CA GLY A 64 -13.95 -8.25 -6.18
C GLY A 64 -14.34 -9.29 -5.12
N GLN A 65 -13.52 -10.30 -4.83
CA GLN A 65 -13.70 -11.20 -3.70
C GLN A 65 -12.78 -10.79 -2.56
N LEU A 66 -13.37 -10.32 -1.46
CA LEU A 66 -12.60 -10.02 -0.27
C LEU A 66 -12.27 -11.30 0.50
N PRO A 67 -11.02 -11.49 0.94
CA PRO A 67 -10.74 -12.51 1.94
C PRO A 67 -11.55 -12.21 3.21
N PRO A 68 -11.95 -13.23 3.98
CA PRO A 68 -12.64 -13.01 5.25
C PRO A 68 -11.75 -12.24 6.24
N ASN A 69 -12.34 -11.77 7.34
CA ASN A 69 -11.62 -11.21 8.49
C ASN A 69 -10.68 -10.02 8.16
N GLN A 70 -11.10 -9.12 7.27
CA GLN A 70 -10.28 -7.95 6.96
C GLN A 70 -10.28 -6.96 8.14
N HIS A 71 -9.09 -6.64 8.62
CA HIS A 71 -8.84 -5.56 9.57
C HIS A 71 -7.89 -4.54 8.96
N TYR A 72 -8.01 -3.29 9.38
CA TYR A 72 -7.04 -2.26 9.09
C TYR A 72 -6.19 -1.95 10.31
N VAL A 73 -4.95 -1.55 10.07
CA VAL A 73 -4.12 -0.87 11.07
C VAL A 73 -3.93 0.59 10.64
N GLU A 74 -4.00 1.49 11.61
CA GLU A 74 -3.54 2.87 11.43
C GLU A 74 -2.06 2.95 11.79
N ILE A 75 -1.27 3.52 10.88
CA ILE A 75 0.17 3.70 11.03
C ILE A 75 0.41 5.19 11.22
N LEU A 76 1.00 5.57 12.36
CA LEU A 76 1.40 6.93 12.65
C LEU A 76 2.81 7.18 12.10
N LEU A 77 2.88 8.01 11.08
CA LEU A 77 4.11 8.52 10.49
C LEU A 77 4.45 9.84 11.17
N SER A 78 5.20 9.78 12.27
CA SER A 78 5.60 10.95 13.05
C SER A 78 6.36 11.99 12.23
N ALA A 79 6.31 13.26 12.66
CA ALA A 79 7.20 14.28 12.12
C ALA A 79 8.67 13.86 12.32
N GLY A 80 9.55 14.27 11.41
CA GLY A 80 10.97 13.90 11.44
C GLY A 80 11.34 12.65 10.62
N LEU A 81 10.37 11.87 10.14
CA LEU A 81 10.66 10.72 9.28
C LEU A 81 11.05 11.15 7.86
N SER A 82 12.05 10.48 7.29
CA SER A 82 12.51 10.74 5.93
C SER A 82 11.55 10.17 4.89
N TYR A 83 11.26 10.95 3.85
CA TYR A 83 10.39 10.52 2.76
C TYR A 83 10.84 11.02 1.39
N GLU A 84 10.41 10.32 0.35
CA GLU A 84 10.40 10.78 -1.02
C GLU A 84 8.99 10.74 -1.58
N MET A 85 8.70 11.62 -2.54
CA MET A 85 7.45 11.60 -3.28
C MET A 85 7.77 11.44 -4.75
N LEU A 86 7.25 10.37 -5.34
CA LEU A 86 7.41 10.11 -6.76
C LEU A 86 6.38 10.94 -7.54
N ALA A 87 6.84 12.04 -8.12
CA ALA A 87 6.04 12.83 -9.05
C ALA A 87 5.89 12.09 -10.39
N GLN A 88 4.72 12.20 -11.02
CA GLN A 88 4.63 11.99 -12.47
C GLN A 88 5.35 13.18 -13.15
N PRO A 89 6.23 13.01 -14.16
CA PRO A 89 6.54 11.85 -15.01
C PRO A 89 7.87 11.16 -14.68
N ALA A 90 8.31 11.14 -13.42
CA ALA A 90 9.67 10.70 -13.05
C ALA A 90 10.00 9.24 -13.38
N VAL A 91 8.98 8.37 -13.54
CA VAL A 91 9.13 6.97 -13.96
C VAL A 91 8.11 6.69 -15.06
N PRO A 92 8.47 6.82 -16.35
CA PRO A 92 7.59 6.46 -17.46
C PRO A 92 7.18 4.98 -17.40
N GLY A 93 5.89 4.70 -17.64
CA GLY A 93 5.35 3.34 -17.63
C GLY A 93 5.19 2.70 -16.24
N TRP A 94 5.29 3.48 -15.16
CA TRP A 94 5.15 2.97 -13.79
C TRP A 94 3.83 2.22 -13.52
N ASP A 95 2.76 2.61 -14.22
CA ASP A 95 1.41 2.06 -14.11
C ASP A 95 1.12 0.94 -15.12
N HIS A 96 2.10 0.59 -15.96
CA HIS A 96 1.96 -0.50 -16.91
C HIS A 96 1.69 -1.85 -16.17
N PRO A 97 0.88 -2.76 -16.72
CA PRO A 97 0.52 -4.02 -16.06
C PRO A 97 1.70 -4.94 -15.75
N ASP A 98 2.77 -4.94 -16.55
CA ASP A 98 3.97 -5.77 -16.31
C ASP A 98 4.79 -5.34 -15.09
N CYS A 99 4.55 -4.12 -14.59
CA CYS A 99 5.25 -3.50 -13.47
C CYS A 99 6.78 -3.43 -13.61
N ILE A 100 7.35 -3.57 -14.82
CA ILE A 100 8.82 -3.64 -15.00
C ILE A 100 9.48 -2.34 -14.52
N ALA A 101 8.97 -1.20 -14.99
CA ALA A 101 9.52 0.12 -14.65
C ALA A 101 9.38 0.44 -13.15
N SER A 102 8.22 0.16 -12.56
CA SER A 102 7.94 0.44 -11.15
C SER A 102 8.71 -0.49 -10.20
N LYS A 103 8.86 -1.77 -10.53
CA LYS A 103 9.69 -2.71 -9.74
C LYS A 103 11.17 -2.30 -9.75
N ALA A 104 11.71 -1.97 -10.93
CA ALA A 104 13.10 -1.52 -11.04
C ALA A 104 13.35 -0.25 -10.21
N PHE A 105 12.42 0.70 -10.27
CA PHE A 105 12.51 1.94 -9.48
C PHE A 105 12.45 1.67 -7.97
N GLY A 106 11.47 0.89 -7.51
CA GLY A 106 11.31 0.64 -6.09
C GLY A 106 12.43 -0.24 -5.50
N GLU A 107 12.95 -1.22 -6.24
CA GLU A 107 14.12 -2.00 -5.82
C GLU A 107 15.35 -1.10 -5.61
N ALA A 108 15.59 -0.16 -6.53
CA ALA A 108 16.69 0.80 -6.39
C ALA A 108 16.50 1.74 -5.19
N TRP A 109 15.28 2.21 -4.94
CA TRP A 109 14.95 3.01 -3.75
C TRP A 109 15.16 2.21 -2.45
N HIS A 110 14.67 0.97 -2.39
CA HIS A 110 14.80 0.11 -1.22
C HIS A 110 16.27 -0.16 -0.88
N ARG A 111 17.09 -0.56 -1.87
CA ARG A 111 18.52 -0.84 -1.67
C ARG A 111 19.31 0.36 -1.22
N SER A 112 18.98 1.55 -1.71
CA SER A 112 19.74 2.76 -1.37
C SER A 112 19.42 3.30 0.02
N ARG A 113 18.31 2.89 0.65
CA ARG A 113 17.89 3.30 2.02
C ARG A 113 17.97 4.81 2.25
N ARG A 114 17.72 5.57 1.19
CA ARG A 114 17.85 7.03 1.10
C ARG A 114 16.67 7.79 1.72
N SER A 115 15.59 7.09 1.98
CA SER A 115 14.44 7.54 2.77
C SER A 115 13.72 6.32 3.34
N LEU A 116 13.03 6.50 4.46
CA LEU A 116 12.21 5.46 5.09
C LEU A 116 10.91 5.22 4.31
N LEU A 117 10.33 6.31 3.82
CA LEU A 117 9.02 6.34 3.18
C LEU A 117 9.15 6.74 1.71
N LEU A 118 8.40 6.10 0.83
CA LEU A 118 8.24 6.54 -0.55
C LEU A 118 6.75 6.63 -0.89
N PHE A 119 6.29 7.85 -1.12
CA PHE A 119 4.94 8.13 -1.61
C PHE A 119 4.92 7.91 -3.13
N VAL A 120 4.07 7.02 -3.59
CA VAL A 120 3.89 6.68 -5.00
C VAL A 120 2.44 6.88 -5.40
N PRO A 121 2.13 7.29 -6.64
CA PRO A 121 0.76 7.40 -7.09
C PRO A 121 0.04 6.04 -7.03
N SER A 122 -1.22 6.03 -6.58
CA SER A 122 -2.07 4.83 -6.70
C SER A 122 -2.57 4.69 -8.14
N VAL A 123 -2.57 3.47 -8.67
CA VAL A 123 -3.20 3.18 -9.98
C VAL A 123 -4.73 3.21 -9.85
N VAL A 124 -5.25 2.74 -8.72
CA VAL A 124 -6.69 2.61 -8.47
C VAL A 124 -7.32 3.94 -8.11
N ALA A 125 -6.66 4.73 -7.25
CA ALA A 125 -7.10 6.06 -6.84
C ALA A 125 -6.08 7.11 -7.30
N ARG A 126 -6.13 7.52 -8.57
CA ARG A 126 -5.10 8.37 -9.23
C ARG A 126 -4.81 9.71 -8.54
N VAL A 127 -5.75 10.22 -7.74
CA VAL A 127 -5.58 11.46 -6.95
C VAL A 127 -4.87 11.23 -5.62
N SER A 128 -4.78 9.97 -5.15
CA SER A 128 -4.16 9.58 -3.89
C SER A 128 -2.83 8.85 -4.10
N HIS A 129 -2.16 8.57 -2.99
CA HIS A 129 -0.85 7.93 -2.95
C HIS A 129 -0.88 6.66 -2.10
N ASN A 130 -0.20 5.64 -2.60
CA ASN A 130 0.30 4.57 -1.76
C ASN A 130 1.62 4.99 -1.12
N ILE A 131 1.95 4.37 0.01
CA ILE A 131 3.16 4.63 0.78
C ILE A 131 3.91 3.29 0.89
N LEU A 132 5.13 3.27 0.39
CA LEU A 132 6.06 2.18 0.55
C LEU A 132 6.94 2.47 1.76
N ILE A 133 7.04 1.53 2.68
CA ILE A 133 7.86 1.63 3.88
C ILE A 133 8.97 0.60 3.77
N ASN A 134 10.21 1.05 3.91
CA ASN A 134 11.39 0.19 3.84
C ASN A 134 11.71 -0.41 5.23
N PRO A 135 11.48 -1.71 5.45
CA PRO A 135 11.74 -2.35 6.75
C PRO A 135 13.24 -2.41 7.09
N GLU A 136 14.13 -2.27 6.11
CA GLU A 136 15.58 -2.29 6.32
C GLU A 136 16.20 -0.89 6.55
N HIS A 137 15.38 0.17 6.53
CA HIS A 137 15.87 1.52 6.79
C HIS A 137 16.19 1.70 8.29
N PRO A 138 17.29 2.38 8.67
CA PRO A 138 17.69 2.53 10.09
C PRO A 138 16.62 3.13 11.01
N ASP A 139 15.78 4.01 10.46
CA ASP A 139 14.69 4.66 11.20
C ASP A 139 13.37 3.85 11.22
N PHE A 140 13.33 2.63 10.69
CA PHE A 140 12.09 1.84 10.63
C PHE A 140 11.44 1.62 12.01
N SER A 141 12.25 1.45 13.05
CA SER A 141 11.79 1.30 14.44
C SER A 141 11.06 2.54 15.00
N LYS A 142 11.14 3.69 14.33
CA LYS A 142 10.42 4.91 14.71
C LYS A 142 8.95 4.92 14.24
N ILE A 143 8.54 3.96 13.41
CA ILE A 143 7.15 3.82 12.97
C ILE A 143 6.29 3.29 14.12
N THR A 144 5.17 3.96 14.38
CA THR A 144 4.19 3.51 15.36
C THR A 144 2.97 2.94 14.64
N VAL A 145 2.49 1.78 15.07
CA VAL A 145 1.33 1.10 14.48
C VAL A 145 0.31 0.87 15.60
N GLY A 146 -0.93 1.27 15.37
CA GLY A 146 -2.02 1.02 16.31
C GLY A 146 -2.57 -0.41 16.21
N ASP A 147 -3.48 -0.74 17.12
CA ASP A 147 -4.19 -2.02 17.09
C ASP A 147 -5.01 -2.17 15.81
N HIS A 148 -5.14 -3.41 15.35
CA HIS A 148 -5.96 -3.71 14.18
C HIS A 148 -7.45 -3.58 14.52
N GLN A 149 -8.22 -3.01 13.60
CA GLN A 149 -9.66 -2.77 13.75
C GLN A 149 -10.42 -3.41 12.58
N PRO A 150 -11.63 -3.97 12.79
CA PRO A 150 -12.40 -4.57 11.71
C PRO A 150 -12.68 -3.58 10.58
N CYS A 151 -12.53 -4.02 9.33
CA CYS A 151 -13.00 -3.27 8.17
C CYS A 151 -14.49 -3.50 7.95
N TRP A 152 -15.29 -2.44 8.00
CA TRP A 152 -16.72 -2.50 7.71
C TRP A 152 -16.96 -2.25 6.23
N TRP A 153 -17.31 -3.30 5.50
CA TRP A 153 -17.61 -3.24 4.07
C TRP A 153 -19.12 -3.11 3.84
N ASP A 154 -19.50 -2.20 2.95
CA ASP A 154 -20.89 -2.09 2.50
C ASP A 154 -21.18 -3.21 1.49
N ASN A 155 -22.17 -4.06 1.78
CA ASN A 155 -22.54 -5.19 0.94
C ASN A 155 -22.92 -4.79 -0.49
N ARG A 156 -23.34 -3.54 -0.72
CA ARG A 156 -23.65 -3.02 -2.06
C ARG A 156 -22.43 -2.97 -2.98
N LEU A 157 -21.20 -3.02 -2.43
CA LEU A 157 -19.97 -3.12 -3.21
C LEU A 157 -19.83 -4.48 -3.93
N PHE A 158 -20.53 -5.52 -3.48
CA PHE A 158 -20.42 -6.89 -4.03
C PHE A 158 -21.70 -7.39 -4.69
N ALA A 159 -22.81 -6.67 -4.53
CA ALA A 159 -24.10 -7.08 -5.06
C ALA A 159 -24.25 -6.72 -6.54
N ALA A 160 -23.87 -7.63 -7.46
CA ALA A 160 -24.47 -7.70 -8.80
C ALA A 160 -24.26 -9.06 -9.51
N ALA A 161 -25.18 -10.02 -9.29
CA ALA A 161 -25.54 -11.06 -10.28
C ALA A 161 -26.88 -11.77 -9.96
N SER A 162 -27.95 -11.01 -9.71
CA SER A 162 -29.31 -11.55 -9.82
C SER A 162 -30.31 -10.44 -10.12
N ALA A 163 -30.16 -9.85 -11.30
CA ALA A 163 -31.26 -9.20 -12.00
C ALA A 163 -31.68 -10.12 -13.15
N SER A 164 -32.59 -11.05 -12.87
CA SER A 164 -33.39 -11.68 -13.92
C SER A 164 -34.34 -10.63 -14.50
N SER A 165 -34.29 -10.44 -15.82
CA SER A 165 -35.10 -9.50 -16.60
C SER A 165 -36.60 -9.61 -16.34
N PRO A 166 -37.38 -8.52 -16.46
CA PRO A 166 -38.70 -8.61 -17.04
C PRO A 166 -38.56 -8.55 -18.57
N VAL A 167 -38.99 -9.64 -19.21
CA VAL A 167 -39.34 -9.64 -20.64
C VAL A 167 -40.52 -8.68 -20.82
N LEU A 168 -40.42 -7.75 -21.78
CA LEU A 168 -41.56 -7.10 -22.41
C LEU A 168 -41.55 -7.47 -23.90
#